data_AF-A0A7S0YP62-F1
#
_entry.id   AF-A0A7S0YP62-F1
#
_cell.length_a   1.000
_cell.length_b   1.000
_cell.length_c   1.000
_cell.angle_alpha   90.00
_cell.angle_beta   90.00
_cell.angle_gamma   90.00
#
_symmetry.space_group_name_H-M   'P 1'
#
loop_
_entity.id
_entity.type
_entity.pdbx_description
1 polymer ?
#
loop_
_entity_poly.entity_id
_entity_poly.type
_entity_poly.pdbx_seq_one_letter_code
_entity_poly.pdbx_strand_id
1 'polypeptide(L)'
;NNASLSGGAISLQEIDLLSRGVKLQATFKDNKAEYVGGGLYLENSAKEVEIADSLFVGNEANLRGGALEVQYSARVQISNTTLKNNKAGYAAGVYFTSVLQADPNFRAPLVEPEYQNPDL
;
A
#
# COMPACT_ATOMS: atom_id res chain seq x y z
N ASN A 1 2.23 1.83 -14.91
CA ASN A 1 1.47 3.10 -15.03
C ASN A 1 2.14 4.14 -14.16
N ASN A 2 2.14 5.40 -14.57
CA ASN A 2 2.76 6.49 -13.82
C ASN A 2 1.63 7.42 -13.39
N ALA A 3 1.25 7.39 -12.10
CA ALA A 3 0.27 8.34 -11.56
C ALA A 3 1.03 9.51 -10.94
N SER A 4 0.65 10.73 -11.30
CA SER A 4 1.43 11.94 -10.99
C SER A 4 1.39 12.38 -9.53
N LEU A 5 0.63 11.73 -8.63
CA LEU A 5 0.52 12.15 -7.22
C LEU A 5 0.53 10.95 -6.26
N SER A 6 -0.47 10.06 -6.34
CA SER A 6 -0.66 8.93 -5.42
C SER A 6 -1.28 7.74 -6.15
N GLY A 7 -0.90 6.50 -5.81
CA GLY A 7 -1.52 5.30 -6.39
C GLY A 7 -1.07 5.05 -7.83
N GLY A 8 0.20 4.69 -8.04
CA GLY A 8 0.82 4.62 -9.37
C GLY A 8 0.07 3.75 -10.39
N ALA A 9 -0.68 2.76 -9.94
CA ALA A 9 -1.61 1.99 -10.79
C ALA A 9 -3.09 2.31 -10.50
N ILE A 10 -3.47 2.33 -9.22
CA ILE A 10 -4.84 2.60 -8.78
C ILE A 10 -4.80 3.48 -7.54
N SER A 11 -5.61 4.53 -7.55
CA SER A 11 -5.96 5.33 -6.37
C SER A 11 -7.44 5.12 -6.09
N LEU A 12 -7.78 4.60 -4.91
CA LEU A 12 -9.17 4.53 -4.44
C LEU A 12 -9.33 5.49 -3.27
N GLN A 13 -10.13 6.52 -3.49
CA GLN A 13 -10.50 7.54 -2.52
C GLN A 13 -12.01 7.42 -2.26
N GLU A 14 -12.43 7.60 -1.01
CA GLU A 14 -13.85 7.65 -0.62
C GLU A 14 -14.66 6.41 -1.05
N ILE A 15 -14.13 5.20 -0.81
CA ILE A 15 -14.94 4.00 -1.02
C ILE A 15 -15.99 3.92 0.10
N ASP A 16 -17.26 4.10 -0.29
CA ASP A 16 -18.43 4.22 0.58
C ASP A 16 -18.35 3.30 1.82
N LEU A 17 -18.31 3.93 3.00
CA LEU A 17 -18.18 3.30 4.32
C LEU A 17 -19.36 2.36 4.66
N LEU A 18 -20.41 2.37 3.84
CA LEU A 18 -21.56 1.47 3.92
C LEU A 18 -21.35 0.14 3.18
N SER A 19 -20.38 0.07 2.26
CA SER A 19 -20.02 -1.18 1.59
C SER A 19 -19.34 -2.12 2.59
N ARG A 20 -19.83 -3.36 2.69
CA ARG A 20 -19.46 -4.34 3.74
C ARG A 20 -18.00 -4.79 3.72
N GLY A 21 -17.22 -4.36 2.73
CA GLY A 21 -15.79 -4.60 2.59
C GLY A 21 -15.38 -4.58 1.12
N VAL A 22 -14.12 -4.27 0.86
CA VAL A 22 -13.53 -4.28 -0.49
C VAL A 22 -12.51 -5.40 -0.56
N LYS A 23 -12.67 -6.35 -1.49
CA LYS A 23 -11.68 -7.39 -1.77
C LYS A 23 -10.93 -7.08 -3.06
N LEU A 24 -9.61 -7.02 -2.98
CA LEU A 24 -8.71 -6.79 -4.10
C LEU A 24 -7.85 -8.03 -4.35
N GLN A 25 -7.88 -8.51 -5.59
CA GLN A 25 -7.02 -9.56 -6.11
C GLN A 25 -6.44 -9.08 -7.44
N ALA A 26 -5.20 -8.59 -7.41
CA ALA A 26 -4.63 -7.94 -8.59
C ALA A 26 -3.10 -8.04 -8.64
N THR A 27 -2.56 -7.77 -9.83
CA THR A 27 -1.13 -7.64 -10.08
C THR A 27 -0.79 -6.19 -10.40
N PHE A 28 0.05 -5.59 -9.56
CA PHE A 28 0.59 -4.24 -9.68
C PHE A 28 2.07 -4.34 -10.02
N LYS A 29 2.46 -4.00 -11.25
CA LYS A 29 3.85 -4.06 -11.70
C LYS A 29 4.34 -2.74 -12.27
N ASP A 30 5.56 -2.37 -11.88
CA ASP A 30 6.31 -1.25 -12.44
C ASP A 30 5.49 0.04 -12.48
N ASN A 31 4.74 0.28 -11.39
CA ASN A 31 3.97 1.49 -11.23
C ASN A 31 4.73 2.49 -10.39
N LYS A 32 4.61 3.77 -10.74
CA LYS A 32 5.30 4.85 -10.05
C LYS A 32 4.32 5.93 -9.61
N ALA A 33 4.48 6.37 -8.37
CA ALA A 33 3.77 7.50 -7.78
C ALA A 33 4.79 8.57 -7.33
N GLU A 34 4.42 9.84 -7.48
CA GLU A 34 5.29 10.94 -7.05
C GLU A 34 5.40 11.02 -5.52
N TYR A 35 4.34 10.72 -4.78
CA TYR A 35 4.33 10.81 -3.33
C TYR A 35 4.16 9.43 -2.69
N VAL A 36 3.02 8.77 -2.90
CA VAL A 36 2.61 7.62 -2.07
C VAL A 36 1.96 6.48 -2.85
N GLY A 37 2.09 5.26 -2.33
CA GLY A 37 1.36 4.09 -2.85
C GLY A 37 1.76 3.77 -4.29
N GLY A 38 3.01 3.38 -4.52
CA GLY A 38 3.57 3.23 -5.86
C GLY A 38 2.76 2.27 -6.73
N GLY A 39 2.20 1.21 -6.17
CA GLY A 39 1.22 0.34 -6.84
C GLY A 39 -0.22 0.76 -6.56
N LEU A 40 -0.58 0.81 -5.28
CA LEU A 40 -1.94 1.07 -4.82
C LEU A 40 -1.93 2.10 -3.69
N TYR A 41 -2.82 3.08 -3.77
CA TYR A 41 -3.09 4.01 -2.69
C TYR A 41 -4.56 3.88 -2.28
N LEU A 42 -4.77 3.67 -0.98
CA LEU A 42 -6.07 3.54 -0.34
C LEU A 42 -6.22 4.65 0.70
N GLU A 43 -7.22 5.51 0.55
CA GLU A 43 -7.49 6.61 1.48
C GLU A 43 -8.99 6.66 1.82
N ASN A 44 -9.31 6.75 3.11
CA ASN A 44 -10.69 6.74 3.60
C ASN A 44 -11.49 5.55 3.05
N SER A 45 -10.82 4.42 2.84
CA SER A 45 -11.46 3.21 2.31
C SER A 45 -12.34 2.55 3.37
N ALA A 46 -13.34 1.80 2.87
CA ALA A 46 -14.39 1.07 3.57
C ALA A 46 -14.02 0.48 4.95
N LYS A 47 -15.04 0.11 5.74
CA LYS A 47 -14.87 -0.51 7.06
C LYS A 47 -13.88 -1.69 7.08
N GLU A 48 -13.76 -2.42 5.98
CA GLU A 48 -12.81 -3.52 5.85
C GLU A 48 -12.25 -3.59 4.41
N VAL A 49 -10.93 -3.72 4.28
CA VAL A 49 -10.23 -3.95 3.02
C VAL A 49 -9.46 -5.27 3.11
N GLU A 50 -9.71 -6.17 2.18
CA GLU A 50 -8.97 -7.43 2.03
C GLU A 50 -8.15 -7.39 0.73
N ILE A 51 -6.83 -7.49 0.84
CA ILE A 51 -5.91 -7.66 -0.29
C ILE A 51 -5.40 -9.10 -0.23
N ALA A 52 -5.92 -9.95 -1.10
CA ALA A 52 -5.62 -11.37 -1.10
C ALA A 52 -5.04 -11.79 -2.46
N ASP A 53 -4.17 -12.80 -2.45
CA ASP A 53 -3.67 -13.48 -3.65
C ASP A 53 -3.15 -12.50 -4.72
N SER A 54 -2.47 -11.43 -4.25
CA SER A 54 -2.05 -10.29 -5.07
C SER A 54 -0.52 -10.25 -5.25
N LEU A 55 -0.08 -9.49 -6.24
CA LEU A 55 1.34 -9.38 -6.58
C LEU A 55 1.72 -7.91 -6.82
N PHE A 56 2.64 -7.37 -6.02
CA PHE A 56 3.21 -6.04 -6.20
C PHE A 56 4.70 -6.17 -6.51
N VAL A 57 5.10 -5.86 -7.75
CA VAL A 57 6.51 -5.96 -8.18
C VAL A 57 7.00 -4.67 -8.79
N GLY A 58 8.18 -4.19 -8.38
CA GLY A 58 8.83 -3.07 -9.05
C GLY A 58 8.09 -1.73 -8.92
N ASN A 59 7.16 -1.61 -7.97
CA ASN A 59 6.43 -0.37 -7.77
C ASN A 59 7.24 0.63 -6.95
N GLU A 60 7.12 1.92 -7.26
CA GLU A 60 7.94 2.98 -6.69
C GLU A 60 7.08 4.17 -6.23
N ALA A 61 7.34 4.68 -5.03
CA ALA A 61 6.80 5.96 -4.56
C ALA A 61 7.94 6.81 -3.98
N ASN A 62 8.04 8.10 -4.26
CA ASN A 62 9.21 8.85 -3.74
C ASN A 62 9.18 8.99 -2.21
N LEU A 63 7.99 9.13 -1.61
CA LEU A 63 7.84 9.34 -0.18
C LEU A 63 7.54 8.03 0.56
N ARG A 64 6.39 7.38 0.35
CA ARG A 64 5.96 6.27 1.21
C ARG A 64 5.18 5.17 0.49
N GLY A 65 5.24 3.95 1.03
CA GLY A 65 4.44 2.82 0.55
C GLY A 65 4.74 2.45 -0.90
N GLY A 66 5.95 1.95 -1.16
CA GLY A 66 6.41 1.68 -2.53
C GLY A 66 5.49 0.73 -3.30
N ALA A 67 4.93 -0.27 -2.63
CA ALA A 67 3.87 -1.10 -3.19
C ALA A 67 2.47 -0.55 -2.89
N LEU A 68 2.21 -0.30 -1.61
CA LEU A 68 0.89 0.00 -1.08
C LEU A 68 0.99 1.05 0.01
N GLU A 69 0.13 2.06 -0.05
CA GLU A 69 -0.14 2.94 1.09
C GLU A 69 -1.60 2.89 1.47
N VAL A 70 -1.87 2.78 2.77
CA VAL A 70 -3.21 2.82 3.32
C VAL A 70 -3.33 3.92 4.38
N GLN A 71 -4.29 4.81 4.16
CA GLN A 71 -4.64 5.96 4.97
C GLN A 71 -6.10 5.87 5.44
N TYR A 72 -6.35 6.19 6.72
CA TYR A 72 -7.70 6.39 7.26
C TYR A 72 -8.69 5.24 7.03
N SER A 73 -8.22 4.00 7.02
CA SER A 73 -9.06 2.80 6.83
C SER A 73 -9.24 2.06 8.14
N ALA A 74 -10.43 1.47 8.35
CA ALA A 74 -10.77 0.90 9.66
C ALA A 74 -10.12 -0.47 9.90
N ARG A 75 -10.09 -1.37 8.90
CA ARG A 75 -9.41 -2.67 8.98
C ARG A 75 -8.84 -3.07 7.63
N VAL A 76 -7.56 -3.46 7.59
CA VAL A 76 -6.89 -3.93 6.37
C VAL A 76 -6.32 -5.33 6.64
N GLN A 77 -6.69 -6.30 5.82
CA GLN A 77 -6.13 -7.65 5.84
C GLN A 77 -5.35 -7.87 4.55
N ILE A 78 -4.09 -8.28 4.65
CA ILE A 78 -3.26 -8.64 3.51
C ILE A 78 -2.85 -10.11 3.67
N SER A 79 -3.25 -10.96 2.73
CA SER A 79 -2.97 -12.40 2.76
C SER A 79 -2.46 -12.89 1.40
N ASN A 80 -1.65 -13.93 1.41
CA ASN A 80 -1.11 -14.57 0.20
C ASN A 80 -0.56 -13.59 -0.85
N THR A 81 -0.02 -12.45 -0.41
CA THR A 81 0.38 -11.36 -1.30
C THR A 81 1.89 -11.27 -1.35
N THR A 82 2.44 -11.17 -2.56
CA THR A 82 3.88 -11.02 -2.77
C THR A 82 4.22 -9.56 -3.01
N LEU A 83 5.15 -9.02 -2.22
CA LEU A 83 5.75 -7.70 -2.41
C LEU A 83 7.22 -7.90 -2.78
N LYS A 84 7.62 -7.53 -4.00
CA LYS A 84 8.99 -7.76 -4.49
C LYS A 84 9.55 -6.53 -5.20
N ASN A 85 10.80 -6.15 -4.89
CA ASN A 85 11.51 -5.08 -5.58
C ASN A 85 10.76 -3.74 -5.63
N ASN A 86 9.87 -3.48 -4.67
CA ASN A 86 9.20 -2.19 -4.56
C ASN A 86 10.13 -1.19 -3.85
N LYS A 87 9.93 0.12 -4.04
CA LYS A 87 10.82 1.18 -3.53
C LYS A 87 10.03 2.36 -2.99
N ALA A 88 10.43 2.87 -1.84
CA ALA A 88 9.99 4.17 -1.37
C ALA A 88 10.96 4.79 -0.37
N GLY A 89 10.87 6.11 -0.17
CA GLY A 89 11.63 6.82 0.87
C GLY A 89 11.38 6.25 2.28
N TYR A 90 10.12 5.88 2.57
CA TYR A 90 9.72 5.15 3.77
C TYR A 90 8.85 3.95 3.43
N ALA A 91 9.22 2.78 3.96
CA ALA A 91 8.53 1.50 3.75
C ALA A 91 8.33 1.15 2.25
N ALA A 92 9.35 0.51 1.68
CA ALA A 92 9.34 0.01 0.31
C ALA A 92 8.15 -0.93 0.00
N GLY A 93 7.66 -1.68 0.99
CA GLY A 93 6.50 -2.56 0.86
C GLY A 93 5.18 -1.82 1.11
N VAL A 94 4.69 -1.90 2.34
CA VAL A 94 3.40 -1.33 2.76
C VAL A 94 3.61 -0.24 3.79
N TYR A 95 2.92 0.89 3.63
CA TYR A 95 2.87 1.94 4.63
C TYR A 95 1.43 2.13 5.14
N PHE A 96 1.27 2.21 6.47
CA PHE A 96 -0.01 2.46 7.12
C PHE A 96 0.06 3.77 7.90
N THR A 97 -0.93 4.64 7.71
CA THR A 97 -1.08 5.88 8.48
C THR A 97 -2.54 6.03 8.91
N SER A 98 -2.73 6.27 10.21
CA SER A 98 -4.05 6.48 10.83
C SER A 98 -5.04 5.33 10.56
N VAL A 99 -4.66 4.09 10.89
CA VAL A 99 -5.58 2.94 10.97
C VAL A 99 -6.31 3.00 12.32
N LEU A 100 -7.65 3.09 12.30
CA LEU A 100 -8.46 3.27 13.53
C LEU A 100 -8.42 2.03 14.44
N GLN A 101 -8.23 0.84 13.85
CA GLN A 101 -7.87 -0.41 14.53
C GLN A 101 -6.87 -1.18 13.66
N ALA A 102 -5.57 -1.10 13.98
CA ALA A 102 -4.66 -2.15 13.56
C ALA A 102 -5.09 -3.43 14.31
N ASP A 103 -5.36 -4.52 13.59
CA ASP A 103 -5.63 -5.82 14.23
C ASP A 103 -4.50 -6.07 15.25
N PRO A 104 -4.81 -6.33 16.53
CA PRO A 104 -3.78 -6.52 17.56
C PRO A 104 -2.83 -7.69 17.26
N ASN A 105 -3.20 -8.58 16.32
CA ASN A 105 -2.38 -9.69 15.85
C ASN A 105 -1.66 -9.40 14.51
N PHE A 106 -1.89 -8.24 13.89
CA PHE A 106 -1.19 -7.88 12.65
C PHE A 106 0.27 -7.57 12.95
N ARG A 107 1.13 -8.57 12.71
CA ARG A 107 2.57 -8.38 12.58
C ARG A 107 2.83 -8.06 11.12
N ALA A 108 3.12 -6.79 10.82
CA ALA A 108 3.71 -6.46 9.53
C ALA A 108 4.91 -7.40 9.32
N PRO A 109 4.99 -8.14 8.19
CA PRO A 109 6.21 -8.87 7.88
C PRO A 109 7.35 -7.84 7.88
N LEU A 110 8.32 -8.05 8.77
CA LEU A 110 9.50 -7.20 8.89
C LEU A 110 10.19 -7.20 7.52
N VAL A 111 10.00 -6.13 6.75
CA VAL A 111 10.91 -5.82 5.66
C VAL A 111 12.11 -5.20 6.36
N GLU A 112 13.21 -5.94 6.41
CA GLU A 112 14.47 -5.42 6.95
C GLU A 112 14.79 -4.09 6.26
N PRO A 113 15.01 -3.00 7.01
CA PRO A 113 15.43 -1.76 6.41
C PRO A 113 16.92 -1.89 6.05
N GLU A 114 17.22 -2.39 4.85
CA GLU A 114 18.44 -1.96 4.17
C GLU A 114 18.21 -0.53 3.65
N TYR A 115 18.12 0.39 4.60
CA TYR A 115 18.22 1.83 4.33
C TYR A 115 19.70 2.14 4.15
N GLN A 116 20.13 2.27 2.89
CA GLN A 116 21.29 3.11 2.58
C GLN A 116 20.75 4.47 2.18
N ASN A 117 20.99 5.46 3.03
CA ASN A 117 20.75 6.86 2.73
C ASN A 117 21.56 7.24 1.47
N PRO A 118 20.94 7.69 0.37
CA PRO A 118 21.70 8.20 -0.76
C PRO A 118 22.34 9.58 -0.49
N ASP A 119 22.01 10.23 0.65
CA ASP A 119 22.46 11.60 0.98
C ASP A 119 23.24 11.72 2.32
N LEU A 120 24.03 10.71 2.70
CA LEU A 120 25.10 10.85 3.72
C LEU A 120 26.39 10.14 3.29
#